data_AF-A0A1Q3AA65-F1
#
_entry.id   AF-A0A1Q3AA65-F1
#
_cell.length_a   1.000
_cell.length_b   1.000
_cell.length_c   1.000
_cell.angle_alpha   90.00
_cell.angle_beta   90.00
_cell.angle_gamma   90.00
#
_symmetry.space_group_name_H-M   'P 1'
#
loop_
_entity.id
_entity.type
_entity.pdbx_description
1 polymer ?
#
loop_
_entity_poly.entity_id
_entity_poly.type
_entity_poly.pdbx_seq_one_letter_code
_entity_poly.pdbx_strand_id
1 'polypeptide(L)'
;MEASGGEGSVINHSKLFGQLINKNGQMNDTVASFLYYMFPRELFIRALSLIESCNMFIYVLVPSDVNSDTNQLSSFLEVPDLVNSIYDDSELHRLIVKPNDDDIPIYVDLNNWMCSCQEYTDLMLEQLNHMESRSLSSSLLKDVNDSQMFQEDRFAQLDAHSLSMQRYVHSEKLNCPHLLAYSILLRSSTRTLLHFLERGQILLIQINNMDEWLKLHINVVE
;
A
#
# COMPACT_ATOMS: atom_id res chain seq x y z
N MET A 1 31.92 -27.37 11.47
CA MET A 1 30.68 -27.99 10.96
C MET A 1 29.59 -26.97 11.14
N GLU A 2 29.40 -26.17 10.10
CA GLU A 2 28.43 -25.08 10.06
C GLU A 2 27.03 -25.68 10.09
N ALA A 3 26.21 -25.21 11.02
CA ALA A 3 24.80 -25.52 11.06
C ALA A 3 24.16 -24.91 9.81
N SER A 4 23.69 -25.77 8.91
CA SER A 4 22.76 -25.45 7.84
C SER A 4 21.54 -24.74 8.42
N GLY A 5 21.52 -23.42 8.30
CA GLY A 5 20.33 -22.60 8.58
C GLY A 5 19.23 -23.03 7.64
N GLY A 6 18.18 -23.62 8.20
CA GLY A 6 17.04 -24.12 7.44
C GLY A 6 16.42 -23.01 6.59
N GLU A 7 16.16 -23.35 5.33
CA GLU A 7 15.30 -22.61 4.41
C GLU A 7 13.90 -22.52 5.03
N GLY A 8 13.68 -21.49 5.84
CA GLY A 8 12.34 -21.05 6.18
C GLY A 8 11.71 -20.55 4.89
N SER A 9 10.73 -21.29 4.36
CA SER A 9 9.89 -20.84 3.25
C SER A 9 9.48 -19.39 3.50
N VAL A 10 10.01 -18.45 2.72
CA VAL A 10 9.67 -17.04 2.86
C VAL A 10 8.19 -16.90 2.54
N ILE A 11 7.41 -16.41 3.52
CA ILE A 11 5.97 -16.26 3.37
C ILE A 11 5.71 -15.15 2.35
N ASN A 12 4.93 -15.45 1.30
CA ASN A 12 4.49 -14.46 0.33
C ASN A 12 3.20 -13.79 0.83
N HIS A 13 3.33 -12.57 1.35
CA HIS A 13 2.22 -11.82 1.94
C HIS A 13 1.22 -11.38 0.89
N SER A 14 1.67 -10.98 -0.30
CA SER A 14 0.79 -10.58 -1.41
C SER A 14 -0.20 -11.68 -1.79
N LYS A 15 0.27 -12.93 -1.89
CA LYS A 15 -0.58 -14.11 -2.14
C LYS A 15 -1.54 -14.35 -0.99
N LEU A 16 -1.07 -14.24 0.26
CA LEU A 16 -1.89 -14.43 1.44
C LEU A 16 -3.01 -13.38 1.55
N PHE A 17 -2.71 -12.11 1.33
CA PHE A 17 -3.70 -11.04 1.26
C PHE A 17 -4.73 -11.30 0.14
N GLY A 18 -4.32 -11.82 -1.01
CA GLY A 18 -5.23 -12.16 -2.11
C GLY A 18 -6.21 -13.30 -1.79
N GLN A 19 -5.89 -14.11 -0.78
CA GLN A 19 -6.74 -15.20 -0.27
C GLN A 19 -7.65 -14.76 0.88
N LEU A 20 -7.50 -13.53 1.39
CA LEU A 20 -8.31 -13.00 2.48
C LEU A 20 -9.79 -12.96 2.12
N ILE A 21 -10.12 -12.65 0.87
CA ILE A 21 -11.49 -12.68 0.35
C ILE A 21 -11.65 -13.89 -0.56
N ASN A 22 -12.61 -14.76 -0.24
CA ASN A 22 -12.90 -15.94 -1.04
C ASN A 22 -13.69 -15.57 -2.32
N LYS A 23 -13.96 -16.56 -3.19
CA LYS A 23 -14.70 -16.34 -4.44
C LYS A 23 -16.13 -15.85 -4.23
N ASN A 24 -16.70 -16.03 -3.04
CA ASN A 24 -18.05 -15.64 -2.69
C ASN A 24 -18.09 -14.23 -2.03
N GLY A 25 -16.95 -13.52 -1.97
CA GLY A 25 -16.87 -12.22 -1.32
C GLY A 25 -16.97 -12.28 0.21
N GLN A 26 -16.69 -13.43 0.81
CA GLN A 26 -16.63 -13.59 2.28
C GLN A 26 -15.18 -13.62 2.74
N MET A 27 -14.94 -13.15 3.97
CA MET A 27 -13.64 -13.23 4.60
C MET A 27 -13.28 -14.70 4.84
N ASN A 28 -12.03 -15.05 4.56
CA ASN A 28 -11.47 -16.36 4.85
C ASN A 28 -10.91 -16.36 6.28
N ASP A 29 -11.70 -16.85 7.23
CA ASP A 29 -11.36 -16.83 8.67
C ASP A 29 -10.04 -17.53 8.99
N THR A 30 -9.65 -18.56 8.22
CA THR A 30 -8.36 -19.25 8.42
C THR A 30 -7.21 -18.33 8.04
N VAL A 31 -7.30 -17.65 6.90
CA VAL A 31 -6.28 -16.69 6.46
C VAL A 31 -6.25 -15.47 7.37
N ALA A 32 -7.41 -14.95 7.77
CA ALA A 32 -7.51 -13.84 8.71
C ALA A 32 -6.88 -14.18 10.08
N SER A 33 -7.14 -15.39 10.60
CA SER A 33 -6.52 -15.86 11.84
C SER A 33 -5.00 -15.98 11.71
N PHE A 34 -4.49 -16.44 10.56
CA PHE A 34 -3.05 -16.51 10.32
C PHE A 34 -2.42 -15.12 10.28
N LEU A 35 -3.03 -14.19 9.51
CA LEU A 35 -2.59 -12.79 9.41
C LEU A 35 -2.61 -12.06 10.76
N TYR A 36 -3.58 -12.38 11.62
CA TYR A 36 -3.65 -11.83 12.99
C TYR A 36 -2.39 -12.13 13.81
N TYR A 37 -1.88 -13.37 13.75
CA TYR A 37 -0.67 -13.75 14.48
C TYR A 37 0.63 -13.31 13.81
N MET A 38 0.61 -12.97 12.52
CA MET A 38 1.79 -12.55 11.77
C MET A 38 2.20 -11.10 12.05
N PHE A 39 1.24 -10.21 12.26
CA PHE A 39 1.52 -8.78 12.45
C PHE A 39 1.45 -8.40 13.95
N PRO A 40 2.52 -7.81 14.51
CA PRO A 40 2.55 -7.44 15.92
C PRO A 40 1.62 -6.25 16.21
N ARG A 41 1.41 -5.92 17.49
CA ARG A 41 0.68 -4.69 17.92
C ARG A 41 -0.73 -4.58 17.34
N GLU A 42 -1.40 -5.73 17.18
CA GLU A 42 -2.75 -5.82 16.61
C GLU A 42 -2.88 -5.15 15.23
N LEU A 43 -1.77 -5.02 14.48
CA LEU A 43 -1.72 -4.24 13.24
C LEU A 43 -2.77 -4.71 12.24
N PHE A 44 -2.96 -6.03 12.14
CA PHE A 44 -3.90 -6.62 11.20
C PHE A 44 -5.35 -6.27 11.52
N ILE A 45 -5.77 -6.34 12.79
CA ILE A 45 -7.13 -5.95 13.19
C ILE A 45 -7.33 -4.46 12.92
N ARG A 46 -6.37 -3.62 13.31
CA ARG A 46 -6.43 -2.17 13.09
C ARG A 46 -6.52 -1.82 11.61
N ALA A 47 -5.77 -2.52 10.76
CA ALA A 47 -5.84 -2.36 9.31
C ALA A 47 -7.20 -2.80 8.73
N LEU A 48 -7.76 -3.93 9.20
CA LEU A 48 -9.11 -4.36 8.80
C LEU A 48 -10.18 -3.38 9.24
N SER A 49 -10.16 -2.93 10.49
CA SER A 49 -11.09 -1.92 10.99
C SER A 49 -11.02 -0.63 10.18
N LEU A 50 -9.82 -0.25 9.71
CA LEU A 50 -9.65 0.89 8.83
C LEU A 50 -10.31 0.68 7.46
N ILE A 51 -10.11 -0.49 6.84
CA ILE A 51 -10.76 -0.85 5.58
C ILE A 51 -12.29 -0.80 5.75
N GLU A 52 -12.81 -1.26 6.87
CA GLU A 52 -14.25 -1.28 7.14
C GLU A 52 -14.84 0.08 7.56
N SER A 53 -14.00 1.08 7.86
CA SER A 53 -14.43 2.38 8.41
C SER A 53 -14.98 3.37 7.37
N CYS A 54 -14.93 3.05 6.08
CA CYS A 54 -15.35 3.95 4.99
C CYS A 54 -14.55 5.26 4.88
N ASN A 55 -13.38 5.33 5.51
CA ASN A 55 -12.54 6.53 5.59
C ASN A 55 -11.30 6.48 4.69
N MET A 56 -11.16 5.44 3.86
CA MET A 56 -10.02 5.26 2.97
C MET A 56 -10.39 5.69 1.56
N PHE A 57 -9.55 6.56 1.00
CA PHE A 57 -9.73 7.15 -0.32
C PHE A 57 -8.55 6.83 -1.21
N ILE A 58 -8.83 6.61 -2.48
CA ILE A 58 -7.84 6.49 -3.55
C ILE A 58 -8.21 7.55 -4.58
N TYR A 59 -7.38 8.59 -4.69
CA TYR A 59 -7.54 9.61 -5.71
C TYR A 59 -6.63 9.28 -6.87
N VAL A 60 -7.14 9.31 -8.10
CA VAL A 60 -6.34 9.07 -9.30
C VAL A 60 -6.46 10.28 -10.22
N LEU A 61 -5.33 10.85 -10.58
CA LEU A 61 -5.27 11.94 -11.56
C LEU A 61 -5.40 11.31 -12.95
N VAL A 62 -6.50 11.57 -13.64
CA VAL A 62 -6.72 11.19 -15.03
C VAL A 62 -6.78 12.49 -15.82
N PRO A 63 -5.65 12.94 -16.41
CA PRO A 63 -5.63 14.17 -17.18
C PRO A 63 -6.68 14.10 -18.29
N SER A 64 -7.50 15.14 -18.43
CA SER A 64 -8.37 15.23 -19.60
C SER A 64 -7.48 15.53 -20.81
N ASP A 65 -7.26 14.54 -21.67
CA ASP A 65 -6.59 14.76 -22.94
C ASP A 65 -7.39 15.77 -23.77
N VAL A 66 -6.77 16.90 -24.10
CA VAL A 66 -7.30 17.86 -25.09
C VAL A 66 -7.00 17.31 -26.49
N ASN A 67 -7.56 16.15 -26.84
CA ASN A 67 -7.53 15.70 -28.23
C ASN A 67 -8.60 16.44 -29.03
N SER A 68 -8.13 17.38 -29.85
CA SER A 68 -8.93 18.40 -30.54
C SER A 68 -9.79 17.87 -31.71
N ASP A 69 -9.87 16.56 -31.93
CA ASP A 69 -10.50 15.99 -33.13
C ASP A 69 -11.68 15.05 -32.87
N THR A 70 -12.07 14.83 -31.61
CA THR A 70 -13.32 14.11 -31.28
C THR A 70 -14.05 14.85 -30.18
N ASN A 71 -15.27 15.32 -30.47
CA ASN A 71 -16.26 15.80 -29.51
C ASN A 71 -16.72 14.68 -28.54
N GLN A 72 -15.78 14.07 -27.83
CA GLN A 72 -16.07 13.10 -26.77
C GLN A 72 -15.67 13.71 -25.43
N LEU A 73 -16.69 13.77 -24.59
CA LEU A 73 -16.69 14.18 -23.20
C LEU A 73 -15.51 13.52 -22.46
N SER A 74 -14.79 14.31 -21.65
CA SER A 74 -13.83 13.91 -20.61
C SER A 74 -13.84 12.39 -20.31
N SER A 75 -12.79 11.68 -20.69
CA SER A 75 -12.70 10.22 -20.57
C SER A 75 -12.54 9.81 -19.10
N PHE A 76 -13.66 9.66 -18.38
CA PHE A 76 -13.67 8.90 -17.14
C PHE A 76 -13.40 7.43 -17.49
N LEU A 77 -12.36 6.85 -16.89
CA LEU A 77 -12.05 5.44 -17.06
C LEU A 77 -13.09 4.59 -16.33
N GLU A 78 -13.40 3.40 -16.85
CA GLU A 78 -14.19 2.44 -16.10
C GLU A 78 -13.42 1.98 -14.85
N VAL A 79 -14.13 1.63 -13.78
CA VAL A 79 -13.52 1.23 -12.50
C VAL A 79 -12.49 0.10 -12.66
N PRO A 80 -12.74 -0.97 -13.44
CA PRO A 80 -11.74 -2.03 -13.64
C PRO A 80 -10.46 -1.53 -14.29
N ASP A 81 -10.55 -0.67 -15.29
CA ASP A 81 -9.39 -0.10 -15.98
C ASP A 81 -8.58 0.81 -15.06
N LEU A 82 -9.27 1.61 -14.24
CA LEU A 82 -8.65 2.45 -13.23
C LEU A 82 -7.96 1.63 -12.13
N VAL A 83 -8.55 0.51 -11.72
CA VAL A 83 -7.93 -0.41 -10.77
C VAL A 83 -6.66 -1.02 -11.38
N ASN A 84 -6.70 -1.44 -12.64
CA ASN A 84 -5.53 -1.97 -13.32
C ASN A 84 -4.42 -0.92 -13.43
N SER A 85 -4.77 0.33 -13.75
CA SER A 85 -3.77 1.42 -13.84
C SER A 85 -3.07 1.72 -12.52
N ILE A 86 -3.78 1.62 -11.38
CA ILE A 86 -3.18 1.72 -10.05
C ILE A 86 -2.22 0.54 -9.80
N TYR A 87 -2.59 -0.68 -10.18
CA TYR A 87 -1.77 -1.88 -9.95
C TYR A 87 -0.51 -1.94 -10.82
N ASP A 88 -0.59 -1.35 -12.01
CA ASP A 88 0.50 -1.24 -12.97
C ASP A 88 1.38 0.02 -12.71
N ASP A 89 1.04 0.82 -11.69
CA ASP A 89 1.69 2.10 -11.37
C ASP A 89 1.75 3.06 -12.58
N SER A 90 0.77 2.98 -13.50
CA SER A 90 0.77 3.77 -14.74
C SER A 90 0.21 5.18 -14.57
N GLU A 91 -0.70 5.36 -13.61
CA GLU A 91 -1.33 6.66 -13.32
C GLU A 91 -0.93 7.20 -11.95
N LEU A 92 -0.84 8.52 -11.86
CA LEU A 92 -0.55 9.19 -10.60
C LEU A 92 -1.75 9.05 -9.65
N HIS A 93 -1.53 8.37 -8.54
CA HIS A 93 -2.54 8.18 -7.51
C HIS A 93 -2.06 8.63 -6.13
N ARG A 94 -3.03 8.92 -5.26
CA ARG A 94 -2.82 9.35 -3.88
C ARG A 94 -3.72 8.53 -2.95
N LEU A 95 -3.10 7.99 -1.92
CA LEU A 95 -3.77 7.20 -0.89
C LEU A 95 -3.96 8.09 0.33
N ILE A 96 -5.22 8.36 0.67
CA ILE A 96 -5.57 9.27 1.76
C ILE A 96 -6.56 8.59 2.69
N VAL A 97 -6.26 8.63 3.98
CA VAL A 97 -7.20 8.28 5.04
C VAL A 97 -7.72 9.54 5.67
N LYS A 98 -9.04 9.73 5.63
CA LYS A 98 -9.69 10.84 6.33
C LYS A 98 -9.93 10.45 7.79
N PRO A 99 -9.39 11.16 8.77
CA PRO A 99 -9.74 10.90 10.17
C PRO A 99 -11.22 11.22 10.44
N ASN A 100 -11.77 10.67 11.52
CA ASN A 100 -13.16 10.89 11.91
C ASN A 100 -13.41 12.32 12.42
N ASP A 101 -12.38 12.97 12.95
CA ASP A 101 -12.41 14.34 13.47
C ASP A 101 -11.86 15.35 12.43
N ASP A 102 -11.92 16.66 12.71
CA ASP A 102 -11.32 17.74 11.90
C ASP A 102 -9.76 17.69 11.85
N ASP A 103 -9.19 16.51 12.07
CA ASP A 103 -7.77 16.21 12.04
C ASP A 103 -7.23 16.22 10.60
N ILE A 104 -5.90 16.38 10.51
CA ILE A 104 -5.15 16.39 9.26
C ILE A 104 -5.27 15.03 8.54
N PRO A 105 -5.54 15.00 7.22
CA PRO A 105 -5.60 13.76 6.46
C PRO A 105 -4.28 12.99 6.51
N ILE A 106 -4.37 11.66 6.62
CA ILE A 106 -3.19 10.79 6.64
C ILE A 106 -2.85 10.38 5.21
N TYR A 107 -1.66 10.76 4.77
CA TYR A 107 -1.10 10.40 3.47
C TYR A 107 -0.35 9.08 3.56
N VAL A 108 -0.53 8.22 2.56
CA VAL A 108 0.17 6.93 2.46
C VAL A 108 0.82 6.81 1.09
N ASP A 109 2.05 6.33 1.07
CA ASP A 109 2.82 6.05 -0.15
C ASP A 109 3.41 4.65 -0.04
N LEU A 110 2.87 3.70 -0.82
CA LEU A 110 3.36 2.33 -0.85
C LEU A 110 4.62 2.14 -1.69
N ASN A 111 4.90 3.06 -2.63
CA ASN A 111 6.05 2.99 -3.52
C ASN A 111 7.33 3.45 -2.83
N ASN A 112 7.19 4.35 -1.86
CA ASN A 112 8.26 4.82 -0.98
C ASN A 112 8.17 4.28 0.46
N TRP A 113 7.13 3.48 0.76
CA TRP A 113 6.82 2.94 2.09
C TRP A 113 6.80 4.01 3.20
N MET A 114 5.99 5.02 2.98
CA MET A 114 5.86 6.18 3.85
C MET A 114 4.40 6.40 4.25
N CYS A 115 4.19 6.88 5.47
CA CYS A 115 2.89 7.27 5.96
C CYS A 115 3.03 8.49 6.86
N SER A 116 2.14 9.48 6.74
CA SER A 116 2.19 10.70 7.56
C SER A 116 1.60 10.51 8.97
N CYS A 117 1.12 9.32 9.32
CA CYS A 117 0.55 9.09 10.65
C CYS A 117 1.62 9.15 11.77
N GLN A 118 1.18 9.48 12.97
CA GLN A 118 2.06 9.59 14.14
C GLN A 118 2.80 8.26 14.43
N GLU A 119 2.12 7.12 14.35
CA GLU A 119 2.75 5.81 14.62
C GLU A 119 3.92 5.51 13.68
N TYR A 120 3.79 5.85 12.39
CA TYR A 120 4.90 5.69 11.45
C TYR A 120 6.07 6.58 11.84
N THR A 121 5.79 7.83 12.20
CA THR A 121 6.80 8.81 12.62
C THR A 121 7.53 8.35 13.88
N ASP A 122 6.81 7.82 14.87
CA ASP A 122 7.37 7.30 16.12
C ASP A 122 8.28 6.10 15.87
N LEU A 123 7.84 5.14 15.05
CA LEU A 123 8.66 4.00 14.63
C LEU A 123 9.90 4.45 13.88
N MET A 124 9.75 5.40 12.96
CA MET A 124 10.87 5.94 12.20
C MET A 124 11.90 6.61 13.11
N LEU A 125 11.42 7.39 14.10
CA LEU A 125 12.27 8.04 15.09
C LEU A 125 12.98 7.04 15.99
N GLU A 126 12.30 5.97 16.41
CA GLU A 126 12.91 4.85 17.14
C GLU A 126 14.06 4.22 16.33
N GLN A 127 13.83 3.96 15.04
CA GLN A 127 14.87 3.42 14.15
C GLN A 127 16.04 4.38 13.97
N LEU A 128 15.78 5.69 13.90
CA LEU A 128 16.81 6.74 13.85
C LEU A 128 17.64 6.79 15.14
N ASN A 129 17.00 6.67 16.31
CA ASN A 129 17.68 6.70 17.60
C ASN A 129 18.56 5.47 17.85
N HIS A 130 18.22 4.32 17.26
CA HIS A 130 19.05 3.11 17.33
C HIS A 130 20.22 3.10 16.32
N MET A 131 20.40 4.15 15.52
CA MET A 131 21.49 4.22 14.55
C MET A 131 22.79 4.73 15.18
N GLU A 132 23.60 3.83 15.71
CA GLU A 132 24.89 4.23 16.30
C GLU A 132 25.98 4.62 15.27
N SER A 133 25.85 4.22 13.99
CA SER A 133 26.84 4.57 12.93
C SER A 133 26.51 4.14 11.50
N ARG A 134 25.38 3.43 11.27
CA ARG A 134 25.02 2.87 9.95
C ARG A 134 24.06 3.79 9.20
N SER A 135 24.01 3.66 7.87
CA SER A 135 23.02 4.37 7.05
C SER A 135 21.62 3.80 7.29
N LEU A 136 20.61 4.67 7.31
CA LEU A 136 19.19 4.30 7.48
C LEU A 136 18.76 3.16 6.55
N SER A 137 19.19 3.25 5.30
CA SER A 137 18.98 2.22 4.27
C SER A 137 19.46 0.84 4.72
N SER A 138 20.63 0.73 5.34
CA SER A 138 21.20 -0.57 5.74
C SER A 138 20.47 -1.24 6.92
N SER A 139 19.68 -0.48 7.69
CA SER A 139 18.88 -1.03 8.80
C SER A 139 17.45 -1.36 8.36
N LEU A 140 16.87 -0.52 7.50
CA LEU A 140 15.47 -0.61 7.10
C LEU A 140 15.25 -1.39 5.81
N LEU A 141 16.26 -1.52 4.96
CA LEU A 141 16.13 -2.14 3.65
C LEU A 141 16.86 -3.48 3.58
N LYS A 142 16.22 -4.40 2.88
CA LYS A 142 16.76 -5.69 2.47
C LYS A 142 16.88 -5.71 0.96
N ASP A 143 18.13 -5.66 0.47
CA ASP A 143 18.44 -5.78 -0.95
C ASP A 143 18.76 -7.26 -1.28
N VAL A 144 18.09 -7.79 -2.29
CA VAL A 144 18.27 -9.16 -2.83
C VAL A 144 18.86 -9.03 -4.23
N ASN A 145 20.11 -9.44 -4.38
CA ASN A 145 20.85 -9.34 -5.66
C ASN A 145 20.94 -10.68 -6.40
N ASP A 146 20.57 -11.78 -5.75
CA ASP A 146 20.55 -13.10 -6.37
C ASP A 146 19.19 -13.32 -7.06
N SER A 147 19.20 -13.38 -8.39
CA SER A 147 18.01 -13.61 -9.19
C SER A 147 17.28 -14.91 -8.88
N GLN A 148 17.98 -15.93 -8.35
CA GLN A 148 17.35 -17.20 -7.94
C GLN A 148 16.51 -17.05 -6.67
N MET A 149 16.79 -16.00 -5.89
CA MET A 149 16.09 -15.67 -4.64
C MET A 149 15.03 -14.59 -4.85
N PHE A 150 14.78 -14.17 -6.09
CA PHE A 150 13.75 -13.17 -6.40
C PHE A 150 12.35 -13.71 -6.06
N GLN A 151 11.55 -12.83 -5.49
CA GLN A 151 10.22 -13.15 -4.99
C GLN A 151 9.16 -12.44 -5.82
N GLU A 152 7.99 -13.09 -5.91
CA GLU A 152 6.78 -12.50 -6.47
C GLU A 152 6.01 -11.65 -5.43
N ASP A 153 6.49 -11.58 -4.19
CA ASP A 153 5.85 -10.79 -3.14
C ASP A 153 6.08 -9.30 -3.42
N ARG A 154 4.99 -8.54 -3.48
CA ARG A 154 4.95 -7.07 -3.65
C ARG A 154 4.75 -6.34 -2.32
N PHE A 155 4.51 -7.05 -1.22
CA PHE A 155 4.37 -6.44 0.10
C PHE A 155 5.72 -5.87 0.55
N ALA A 156 5.71 -4.61 1.02
CA ALA A 156 6.91 -3.89 1.42
C ALA A 156 8.00 -3.80 0.35
N GLN A 157 7.68 -4.07 -0.92
CA GLN A 157 8.62 -3.94 -2.03
C GLN A 157 8.79 -2.48 -2.43
N LEU A 158 10.03 -2.06 -2.70
CA LEU A 158 10.37 -0.75 -3.25
C LEU A 158 11.00 -0.92 -4.63
N ASP A 159 10.92 0.12 -5.47
CA ASP A 159 11.72 0.18 -6.68
C ASP A 159 13.22 0.28 -6.33
N ALA A 160 13.99 -0.69 -6.83
CA ALA A 160 15.43 -0.75 -6.69
C ALA A 160 16.16 0.15 -7.71
N HIS A 161 15.43 0.65 -8.72
CA HIS A 161 15.95 1.29 -9.93
C HIS A 161 17.01 0.43 -10.65
N SER A 162 16.87 -0.90 -10.52
CA SER A 162 17.74 -1.90 -11.10
C SER A 162 16.96 -3.18 -11.35
N LEU A 163 17.12 -3.77 -12.54
CA LEU A 163 16.52 -5.06 -12.89
C LEU A 163 17.27 -6.26 -12.26
N SER A 164 18.48 -6.04 -11.74
CA SER A 164 19.31 -7.08 -11.13
C SER A 164 19.19 -7.11 -9.61
N MET A 165 18.23 -6.38 -9.04
CA MET A 165 18.05 -6.26 -7.59
C MET A 165 16.58 -6.12 -7.25
N GLN A 166 16.14 -6.80 -6.19
CA GLN A 166 14.89 -6.50 -5.53
C GLN A 166 15.16 -5.85 -4.17
N ARG A 167 14.32 -4.89 -3.79
CA ARG A 167 14.45 -4.17 -2.53
C ARG A 167 13.16 -4.27 -1.74
N TYR A 168 13.30 -4.57 -0.45
CA TYR A 168 12.20 -4.67 0.48
C TYR A 168 12.45 -3.85 1.73
N VAL A 169 11.40 -3.29 2.33
CA VAL A 169 11.45 -2.72 3.67
C VAL A 169 11.27 -3.83 4.70
N HIS A 170 12.04 -3.75 5.79
CA HIS A 170 11.83 -4.51 7.01
C HIS A 170 10.52 -4.08 7.69
N SER A 171 9.39 -4.60 7.19
CA SER A 171 8.03 -4.28 7.64
C SER A 171 7.79 -4.59 9.13
N GLU A 172 8.60 -5.47 9.72
CA GLU A 172 8.59 -5.75 11.16
C GLU A 172 9.08 -4.56 12.00
N LYS A 173 9.92 -3.68 11.41
CA LYS A 173 10.46 -2.48 12.06
C LYS A 173 9.63 -1.24 11.76
N LEU A 174 9.16 -1.13 10.51
CA LEU A 174 8.49 0.08 10.03
C LEU A 174 7.20 -0.30 9.29
N ASN A 175 6.11 -0.39 10.03
CA ASN A 175 4.78 -0.63 9.49
C ASN A 175 3.71 -0.10 10.43
N CYS A 176 2.73 0.59 9.88
CA CYS A 176 1.58 1.15 10.58
C CYS A 176 0.28 0.58 9.96
N PRO A 177 -0.89 0.71 10.62
CA PRO A 177 -2.15 0.18 10.09
C PRO A 177 -2.50 0.70 8.70
N HIS A 178 -2.21 1.96 8.39
CA HIS A 178 -2.51 2.55 7.08
C HIS A 178 -1.70 1.91 5.95
N LEU A 179 -0.39 1.72 6.15
CA LEU A 179 0.48 1.01 5.19
C LEU A 179 0.01 -0.42 4.99
N LEU A 180 -0.32 -1.13 6.07
CA LEU A 180 -0.83 -2.50 5.97
C LEU A 180 -2.20 -2.57 5.28
N ALA A 181 -3.12 -1.67 5.60
CA ALA A 181 -4.44 -1.62 4.99
C ALA A 181 -4.35 -1.39 3.48
N TYR A 182 -3.62 -0.36 3.04
CA TYR A 182 -3.41 -0.14 1.61
C TYR A 182 -2.58 -1.26 0.96
N SER A 183 -1.67 -1.91 1.69
CA SER A 183 -0.97 -3.08 1.17
C SER A 183 -1.91 -4.28 0.93
N ILE A 184 -2.85 -4.53 1.85
CA ILE A 184 -3.90 -5.54 1.65
C ILE A 184 -4.71 -5.20 0.41
N LEU A 185 -5.05 -3.93 0.21
CA LEU A 185 -5.85 -3.48 -0.93
C LEU A 185 -5.09 -3.54 -2.25
N LEU A 186 -3.84 -3.08 -2.33
CA LEU A 186 -3.13 -2.79 -3.59
C LEU A 186 -1.97 -3.73 -3.90
N ARG A 187 -1.33 -4.33 -2.88
CA ARG A 187 -0.24 -5.30 -3.07
C ARG A 187 -0.74 -6.74 -3.17
N SER A 188 -2.04 -6.98 -3.05
CA SER A 188 -2.66 -8.31 -3.18
C SER A 188 -3.08 -8.62 -4.62
N SER A 189 -4.39 -8.66 -4.91
CA SER A 189 -5.01 -8.93 -6.21
C SER A 189 -6.05 -7.85 -6.53
N THR A 190 -6.23 -7.48 -7.80
CA THR A 190 -7.22 -6.46 -8.21
C THR A 190 -8.63 -6.79 -7.75
N ARG A 191 -8.97 -8.08 -7.68
CA ARG A 191 -10.22 -8.59 -7.10
C ARG A 191 -10.44 -8.14 -5.66
N THR A 192 -9.38 -8.05 -4.86
CA THR A 192 -9.46 -7.60 -3.46
C THR A 192 -9.90 -6.14 -3.42
N LEU A 193 -9.25 -5.25 -4.19
CA LEU A 193 -9.65 -3.85 -4.25
C LEU A 193 -11.09 -3.70 -4.77
N LEU A 194 -11.41 -4.34 -5.89
CA LEU A 194 -12.76 -4.29 -6.48
C LEU A 194 -13.84 -4.72 -5.47
N HIS A 195 -13.59 -5.76 -4.70
CA HIS A 195 -14.52 -6.21 -3.66
C HIS A 195 -14.84 -5.12 -2.63
N PHE A 196 -13.83 -4.41 -2.14
CA PHE A 196 -14.01 -3.36 -1.14
C PHE A 196 -14.61 -2.07 -1.74
N LEU A 197 -14.35 -1.79 -3.03
CA LEU A 197 -15.00 -0.71 -3.77
C LEU A 197 -16.50 -0.97 -3.96
N GLU A 198 -16.87 -2.20 -4.38
CA GLU A 198 -18.28 -2.59 -4.57
C GLU A 198 -19.10 -2.48 -3.28
N ARG A 199 -18.46 -2.68 -2.13
CA ARG A 199 -19.08 -2.54 -0.80
C ARG A 199 -19.13 -1.10 -0.29
N GLY A 200 -18.56 -0.14 -1.01
CA GLY A 200 -18.47 1.26 -0.57
C GLY A 200 -17.58 1.47 0.66
N GLN A 201 -16.72 0.50 0.98
CA GLN A 201 -15.80 0.56 2.11
C GLN A 201 -14.55 1.39 1.78
N ILE A 202 -14.18 1.43 0.49
CA ILE A 202 -13.12 2.26 -0.05
C ILE A 202 -13.72 3.15 -1.13
N LEU A 203 -13.31 4.41 -1.19
CA LEU A 203 -13.77 5.36 -2.19
C LEU A 203 -12.67 5.62 -3.22
N LEU A 204 -12.94 5.29 -4.48
CA LEU A 204 -12.06 5.56 -5.63
C LEU A 204 -12.60 6.78 -6.38
N ILE A 205 -11.81 7.85 -6.44
CA ILE A 205 -12.21 9.14 -6.98
C ILE A 205 -11.25 9.53 -8.11
N GLN A 206 -11.80 9.72 -9.31
CA GLN A 206 -11.07 10.26 -10.44
C GLN A 206 -11.03 11.78 -10.36
N ILE A 207 -9.85 12.35 -10.48
CA ILE A 207 -9.62 13.79 -10.56
C ILE A 207 -9.15 14.12 -11.96
N ASN A 208 -9.87 15.00 -12.64
CA ASN A 208 -9.56 15.44 -13.99
C ASN A 208 -8.97 16.86 -14.05
N ASN A 209 -8.97 17.55 -12.92
CA ASN A 209 -8.50 18.93 -12.79
C ASN A 209 -7.32 19.02 -11.81
N MET A 210 -6.23 19.65 -12.26
CA MET A 210 -5.04 19.89 -11.43
C MET A 210 -5.33 20.75 -10.19
N ASP A 211 -6.26 21.71 -10.25
CA ASP A 211 -6.62 22.54 -9.10
C ASP A 211 -7.27 21.71 -7.98
N GLU A 212 -8.11 20.73 -8.34
CA GLU A 212 -8.69 19.79 -7.38
C GLU A 212 -7.63 18.86 -6.82
N TRP A 213 -6.70 18.40 -7.66
CA TRP A 213 -5.56 17.61 -7.24
C TRP A 213 -4.69 18.36 -6.21
N LEU A 214 -4.38 19.63 -6.47
CA LEU A 214 -3.58 20.45 -5.56
C LEU A 214 -4.30 20.71 -4.24
N LYS A 215 -5.63 20.91 -4.26
CA LYS A 215 -6.43 21.10 -3.04
C LYS A 215 -6.32 19.95 -2.04
N LEU A 216 -6.12 18.71 -2.51
CA LEU A 216 -5.89 17.57 -1.62
C LEU A 216 -4.64 17.72 -0.73
N HIS A 217 -3.69 18.57 -1.13
CA HIS A 217 -2.40 18.71 -0.48
C HIS A 217 -2.27 19.96 0.40
N ILE A 218 -3.25 20.89 0.34
CA ILE A 218 -3.15 22.21 0.99
C ILE A 218 -3.07 22.10 2.52
N ASN A 219 -3.74 21.12 3.12
CA ASN A 219 -3.77 20.94 4.57
C ASN A 219 -2.84 19.81 5.06
N VAL A 220 -1.95 19.30 4.21
CA VAL A 220 -1.06 18.17 4.59
C VAL A 220 0.18 18.67 5.35
N VAL A 221 0.59 19.92 5.16
CA VAL A 221 1.74 20.53 5.82
C VAL A 221 1.29 21.87 6.40
N GLU A 222 1.25 21.96 7.73
CA GLU A 222 1.13 23.23 8.47
C GLU A 222 2.50 23.76 8.91
#